data_AF-A0A959CGG9-F1
#
_entry.id   AF-A0A959CGG9-F1
#
_cell.length_a   1.000
_cell.length_b   1.000
_cell.length_c   1.000
_cell.angle_alpha   90.00
_cell.angle_beta   90.00
_cell.angle_gamma   90.00
#
_symmetry.space_group_name_H-M   'P 1'
#
loop_
_entity.id
_entity.type
_entity.pdbx_description
1 polymer ?
#
loop_
_entity_poly.entity_id
_entity_poly.type
_entity_poly.pdbx_seq_one_letter_code
_entity_poly.pdbx_strand_id
1 'polypeptide(L)' 'MEGLKNEKYWKRPCSFKELSKTRKQVFLTLITTFSLEQNQHSLGLIDVSLTMDCLFEKEVPG' A
#
# COMPACT_ATOMS: atom_id res chain seq x y z
N MET A 1 -12.08 17.38 -14.97
CA MET A 1 -10.95 16.59 -15.51
C MET A 1 -9.94 16.33 -14.40
N GLU A 2 -10.24 15.36 -13.54
CA GLU A 2 -9.44 15.04 -12.35
C GLU A 2 -8.69 13.71 -12.53
N GLY A 3 -8.23 13.46 -13.77
CA GLY A 3 -7.68 12.17 -14.19
C GLY A 3 -6.15 12.03 -14.16
N LEU A 4 -5.40 13.08 -13.83
CA LEU A 4 -3.95 13.11 -14.09
C LEU A 4 -3.04 13.06 -12.85
N LYS A 5 -3.58 12.92 -11.64
CA LYS A 5 -2.75 12.92 -10.41
C LYS A 5 -2.20 11.54 -10.02
N ASN A 6 -2.76 10.45 -10.55
CA ASN A 6 -2.50 9.09 -10.04
C ASN A 6 -1.47 8.28 -10.85
N GLU A 7 -1.11 8.73 -12.07
CA GLU A 7 -0.13 8.05 -12.92
C GLU A 7 1.24 7.92 -12.23
N LYS A 8 1.62 8.94 -11.45
CA LYS A 8 2.89 8.96 -10.71
C LYS A 8 3.05 7.79 -9.73
N TYR A 9 1.97 7.33 -9.12
CA TYR A 9 2.05 6.36 -8.03
C TYR A 9 1.97 4.91 -8.53
N TRP A 10 1.18 4.64 -9.58
CA TRP A 10 1.16 3.37 -10.32
C TRP A 10 2.53 3.01 -10.92
N LYS A 11 3.28 4.03 -11.35
CA LYS A 11 4.61 3.84 -11.94
C LYS A 11 5.58 3.14 -11.00
N ARG A 12 5.42 3.26 -9.67
CA ARG A 12 6.39 2.71 -8.71
C ARG A 12 6.40 1.17 -8.69
N PRO A 13 5.26 0.46 -8.47
CA PRO A 13 5.21 -1.00 -8.61
C PRO A 13 5.66 -1.50 -9.98
N CYS A 14 5.29 -0.80 -11.06
CA CYS A 14 5.66 -1.18 -12.43
C CYS A 14 7.17 -1.06 -12.66
N SER A 15 7.77 0.07 -12.31
CA SER A 15 9.21 0.27 -12.42
C SER A 15 9.97 -0.73 -11.55
N PHE A 16 9.45 -1.09 -10.37
CA PHE A 16 10.07 -2.14 -9.56
C PHE A 16 10.09 -3.50 -10.27
N LYS A 17 8.98 -3.91 -10.90
CA LYS A 17 8.93 -5.16 -11.69
C LYS A 17 9.88 -5.11 -12.89
N GLU A 18 9.91 -4.00 -13.61
CA GLU A 18 10.78 -3.81 -14.78
C GLU A 18 12.27 -3.89 -14.40
N LEU A 19 12.67 -3.17 -13.33
CA LEU A 19 14.06 -3.13 -12.87
C LEU A 19 14.52 -4.45 -12.25
N SER A 20 13.68 -5.10 -11.46
CA SER A 20 14.00 -6.38 -10.82
C SER A 20 13.86 -7.59 -11.75
N LYS A 21 13.22 -7.42 -12.91
CA LYS A 21 12.86 -8.48 -13.88
C LYS A 21 12.10 -9.64 -13.23
N THR A 22 11.40 -9.38 -12.12
CA THR A 22 10.66 -10.41 -11.40
C THR A 22 9.38 -10.76 -12.13
N ARG A 23 9.10 -12.06 -12.24
CA ARG A 23 7.79 -12.57 -12.67
C ARG A 23 6.83 -12.77 -11.51
N LYS A 24 7.30 -12.55 -10.27
CA LYS A 24 6.48 -12.69 -9.06
C LYS A 24 5.47 -11.54 -8.98
N GLN A 25 4.33 -11.82 -8.33
CA GLN A 25 3.38 -10.78 -7.98
C GLN A 25 4.02 -9.80 -6.99
N VAL A 26 3.79 -8.51 -7.21
CA VAL A 26 4.24 -7.43 -6.33
C VAL A 26 2.98 -6.86 -5.70
N PHE A 27 2.99 -6.79 -4.38
CA PHE A 27 1.92 -6.21 -3.58
C PHE A 27 2.43 -4.90 -2.97
N LEU A 28 1.64 -3.84 -3.09
CA LEU A 28 1.94 -2.57 -2.46
C LEU A 28 1.23 -2.49 -1.10
N THR A 29 2.02 -2.70 -0.04
CA THR A 29 1.54 -2.60 1.34
C THR A 29 1.84 -1.22 1.90
N LEU A 30 0.81 -0.58 2.46
CA LEU A 30 0.94 0.65 3.23
C LEU A 30 0.99 0.30 4.72
N ILE A 31 2.01 0.76 5.43
CA ILE A 31 2.12 0.64 6.88
C ILE A 31 2.03 2.05 7.46
N THR A 32 1.09 2.27 8.39
CA THR A 32 0.82 3.57 8.99
C THR A 32 0.60 3.44 10.49
N THR A 33 1.01 4.45 11.26
CA THR A 33 0.72 4.54 12.70
C THR A 33 -0.67 5.07 13.00
N PHE A 34 -1.31 5.71 12.01
CA PHE A 34 -2.63 6.33 12.16
C PHE A 34 -3.68 5.54 11.40
N SER A 35 -4.92 5.57 11.90
CA SER A 35 -6.08 5.10 11.15
C SER A 35 -6.23 5.95 9.89
N LEU A 36 -6.27 5.31 8.74
CA LEU A 36 -6.55 5.95 7.46
C LEU A 36 -8.00 5.69 7.09
N GLU A 37 -8.76 6.76 6.84
CA GLU A 37 -10.06 6.64 6.21
C GLU A 37 -9.85 6.21 4.75
N GLN A 38 -10.45 5.09 4.36
CA GLN A 38 -10.37 4.67 2.96
C GLN A 38 -11.12 5.67 2.11
N ASN A 39 -10.41 6.31 1.19
CA ASN A 39 -11.02 7.19 0.22
C ASN A 39 -11.96 6.35 -0.67
N GLN A 40 -13.25 6.68 -0.69
CA GLN A 40 -14.27 5.99 -1.49
C GLN A 40 -14.05 6.11 -3.00
N HIS A 41 -13.21 7.05 -3.43
CA HIS A 41 -12.74 7.20 -4.80
C HIS A 41 -11.35 6.60 -5.04
N SER A 42 -10.81 5.85 -4.07
CA SER A 42 -9.49 5.23 -4.22
C SER A 42 -9.52 4.19 -5.33
N LEU A 43 -8.57 4.30 -6.26
CA LEU A 43 -8.46 3.45 -7.45
C LEU A 43 -7.80 2.09 -7.17
N GLY A 44 -7.80 1.62 -5.92
CA GLY A 44 -7.22 0.32 -5.55
C GLY A 44 -5.69 0.22 -5.70
N LEU A 45 -4.96 1.34 -5.57
CA LEU A 45 -3.50 1.34 -5.71
C LEU A 45 -2.79 0.56 -4.58
N ILE A 46 -3.32 0.64 -3.36
CA ILE A 46 -2.77 -0.06 -2.19
C ILE A 46 -3.51 -1.39 -2.07
N ASP A 47 -2.77 -2.50 -2.12
CA ASP A 47 -3.33 -3.85 -1.99
C ASP A 47 -3.64 -4.18 -0.53
N VAL A 48 -2.79 -3.71 0.40
CA VAL A 48 -2.89 -4.02 1.82
C VAL A 48 -2.58 -2.78 2.65
N SER A 49 -3.41 -2.47 3.64
CA SER A 49 -3.16 -1.40 4.62
C SER A 49 -3.02 -2.02 6.00
N LEU A 50 -1.86 -1.83 6.64
CA LEU A 50 -1.54 -2.29 7.99
C LEU A 50 -1.44 -1.09 8.94
N THR A 51 -1.97 -1.26 10.15
CA THR A 51 -1.84 -0.29 11.24
C THR A 51 -0.72 -0.68 12.20
N MET A 52 -0.40 0.22 13.15
CA MET A 52 0.61 -0.01 14.18
C MET A 52 0.39 -1.30 14.97
N ASP A 53 -0.86 -1.72 15.13
CA ASP A 53 -1.24 -2.94 15.84
C ASP A 53 -0.68 -4.21 15.18
N CYS A 54 -0.34 -4.18 13.89
CA CYS A 54 0.27 -5.30 13.20
C CYS A 54 1.78 -5.44 13.47
N LEU A 55 2.41 -4.42 14.07
CA LEU A 55 3.86 -4.42 14.32
C LEU A 55 4.22 -4.91 15.72
N PHE A 56 3.27 -4.85 16.66
CA PHE A 56 3.49 -5.21 18.06
C PHE A 56 2.37 -6.12 18.53
N GLU A 57 2.72 -7.28 19.06
CA GLU A 57 1.76 -8.11 19.76
C GLU A 57 1.23 -7.33 20.97
N LYS A 58 -0.09 -7.36 21.16
CA LYS A 58 -0.70 -6.79 22.36
C LYS A 58 -0.19 -7.61 23.54
N GLU A 59 0.56 -6.98 24.45
CA GLU A 59 0.97 -7.64 25.69
C GLU A 59 -0.29 -8.19 26.37
N VAL A 60 -0.37 -9.52 26.45
CA VAL A 60 -1.44 -10.20 27.17
C VAL A 60 -1.07 -10.10 28.65
N PRO A 61 -1.85 -9.39 29.48
CA PRO A 61 -1.61 -9.44 30.92
C PRO A 61 -1.91 -10.86 31.37
N GLY A 62 -0.92 -11.50 32.01
CA GLY A 62 -1.08 -12.78 32.70
C GLY A 62 -1.93 -12.68 33.96
#